data_AF-A0A4Y2JD66-F1
#
_entry.id   AF-A0A4Y2JD66-F1
#
_cell.length_a   1.000
_cell.length_b   1.000
_cell.length_c   1.000
_cell.angle_alpha   90.00
_cell.angle_beta   90.00
_cell.angle_gamma   90.00
#
_symmetry.space_group_name_H-M   'P 1'
#
loop_
_entity.id
_entity.type
_entity.pdbx_description
1 polymer ?
#
loop_
_entity_poly.entity_id
_entity_poly.type
_entity_poly.pdbx_seq_one_letter_code
_entity_poly.pdbx_strand_id
1 'polypeptide(L)'
;MQEQYKAVFRKAIPPSRFIVLPNNSPTGGYISIVNIILEQLYPFQEEKQNNSSSSDDLPFTEQELSAVIRLLPRGKAPGYDSIGNIVIQEIHKKYPQLLVTLFNKFMAIGKYPDPFKIVDVILFQKPGKDIKEISEYRPIALLSTIAKVLEKLMKQSLVRHLETYNKLSPLQ
;
A
#
# COMPACT_ATOMS: atom_id res chain seq x y z
N MET A 1 -19.12 5.66 6.09
CA MET A 1 -17.93 4.83 6.43
C MET A 1 -17.65 3.86 5.28
N GLN A 2 -17.08 4.35 4.17
CA GLN A 2 -16.78 3.55 2.97
C GLN A 2 -15.48 4.02 2.26
N GLU A 3 -14.67 4.88 2.90
CA GLU A 3 -13.60 5.63 2.21
C GLU A 3 -12.21 4.99 2.25
N GLN A 4 -12.07 3.74 2.70
CA GLN A 4 -10.75 3.12 2.78
C GLN A 4 -10.22 2.59 1.42
N TYR A 5 -11.10 2.41 0.44
CA TYR A 5 -10.72 1.93 -0.90
C TYR A 5 -11.46 2.71 -1.98
N LYS A 6 -10.77 3.65 -2.63
CA LYS A 6 -11.30 4.36 -3.82
C LYS A 6 -10.64 3.79 -5.06
N ALA A 7 -11.34 2.93 -5.79
CA ALA A 7 -10.85 2.41 -7.06
C ALA A 7 -10.83 3.54 -8.11
N VAL A 8 -9.62 3.99 -8.51
CA VAL A 8 -9.45 4.98 -9.58
C VAL A 8 -8.89 4.31 -10.83
N PHE A 9 -9.69 4.24 -11.89
CA PHE A 9 -9.27 3.67 -13.19
C PHE A 9 -8.70 4.77 -14.08
N ARG A 10 -7.41 4.69 -14.45
CA ARG A 10 -6.82 5.58 -15.45
C ARG A 10 -7.34 5.22 -16.85
N LYS A 11 -7.88 6.21 -17.59
CA LYS A 11 -8.28 6.10 -19.00
C LYS A 11 -7.06 5.95 -19.91
N ALA A 12 -6.44 4.78 -19.92
CA ALA A 12 -5.61 4.32 -21.03
C ALA A 12 -5.40 2.80 -20.92
N ILE A 13 -6.15 2.06 -21.75
CA ILE A 13 -6.10 0.59 -21.98
C ILE A 13 -6.71 -0.25 -20.84
N PRO A 14 -7.83 -0.97 -21.06
CA PRO A 14 -8.45 -1.81 -20.04
C PRO A 14 -7.68 -3.13 -19.90
N PRO A 15 -7.13 -3.48 -18.72
CA PRO A 15 -6.74 -4.85 -18.46
C PRO A 15 -8.04 -5.64 -18.25
N SER A 16 -8.36 -6.49 -19.23
CA SER A 16 -9.52 -7.39 -19.38
C SER A 16 -10.81 -6.77 -19.97
N ARG A 17 -11.14 -7.28 -21.16
CA ARG A 17 -12.43 -7.17 -21.83
C ARG A 17 -13.50 -7.88 -20.98
N PHE A 18 -14.61 -7.17 -20.73
CA PHE A 18 -15.95 -7.60 -20.30
C PHE A 18 -16.10 -8.94 -19.54
N ILE A 19 -16.40 -8.85 -18.25
CA ILE A 19 -16.94 -9.96 -17.46
C ILE A 19 -18.47 -9.93 -17.61
N VAL A 20 -19.06 -10.96 -18.21
CA VAL A 20 -20.46 -11.34 -18.01
C VAL A 20 -20.46 -12.65 -17.22
N LEU A 21 -20.88 -12.59 -15.95
CA LEU A 21 -21.05 -13.76 -15.10
C LEU A 21 -22.31 -14.54 -15.53
N PRO A 22 -22.29 -15.89 -15.53
CA PRO A 22 -23.50 -16.67 -15.77
C PRO A 22 -24.36 -16.72 -14.50
N ASN A 23 -25.67 -16.57 -14.68
CA ASN A 23 -26.75 -16.92 -13.74
C ASN A 23 -27.08 -16.00 -12.57
N ASN A 24 -26.76 -14.71 -12.63
CA ASN A 24 -27.58 -13.71 -11.93
C ASN A 24 -27.51 -12.41 -12.72
N SER A 25 -28.67 -11.87 -13.10
CA SER A 25 -28.75 -10.48 -13.55
C SER A 25 -28.13 -9.62 -12.44
N PRO A 26 -27.00 -8.93 -12.68
CA PRO A 26 -26.51 -8.04 -11.67
C PRO A 26 -27.30 -6.75 -11.89
N THR A 27 -28.20 -6.42 -10.98
CA THR A 27 -28.82 -5.09 -10.91
C THR A 27 -27.79 -4.00 -10.52
N GLY A 28 -26.52 -4.15 -10.90
CA GLY A 28 -25.42 -3.23 -10.69
C GLY A 28 -24.25 -3.60 -11.61
N GLY A 29 -23.76 -2.65 -12.41
CA GLY A 29 -22.66 -2.86 -13.36
C GLY A 29 -21.33 -3.25 -12.71
N TYR A 30 -20.25 -3.27 -13.49
CA TYR A 30 -18.86 -3.64 -13.12
C TYR A 30 -18.40 -3.34 -11.67
N ILE A 31 -18.84 -2.21 -11.10
CA ILE A 31 -18.57 -1.78 -9.73
C ILE A 31 -19.04 -2.80 -8.68
N SER A 32 -20.19 -3.45 -8.89
CA SER A 32 -20.74 -4.45 -7.95
C SER A 32 -19.83 -5.67 -7.83
N ILE A 33 -19.35 -6.18 -8.96
CA ILE A 33 -18.43 -7.31 -9.03
C ILE A 33 -17.10 -6.95 -8.35
N VAL A 34 -16.55 -5.77 -8.63
CA VAL A 34 -15.30 -5.31 -8.00
C VAL A 34 -15.45 -5.24 -6.49
N ASN A 35 -16.56 -4.69 -5.98
CA ASN A 35 -16.78 -4.59 -4.54
C ASN A 35 -16.89 -5.97 -3.88
N ILE A 36 -17.57 -6.93 -4.50
CA ILE A 36 -17.66 -8.31 -3.99
C ILE A 36 -16.26 -8.94 -3.91
N ILE A 37 -15.43 -8.79 -4.95
CA ILE A 37 -14.06 -9.30 -4.97
C ILE A 37 -13.24 -8.65 -3.84
N LEU A 38 -13.35 -7.34 -3.66
CA LEU A 38 -12.60 -6.61 -2.64
C LEU A 38 -13.02 -7.02 -1.23
N GLU A 39 -14.32 -7.15 -0.95
CA GLU A 39 -14.83 -7.58 0.36
C GLU A 39 -14.39 -9.01 0.70
N GLN A 40 -14.35 -9.91 -0.28
CA GLN A 40 -13.86 -11.28 -0.09
C GLN A 40 -12.35 -11.36 0.16
N LEU A 41 -11.56 -10.53 -0.54
CA LEU A 41 -10.09 -10.57 -0.44
C LEU A 41 -9.55 -9.75 0.72
N TYR A 42 -10.23 -8.67 1.10
CA TYR A 42 -9.83 -7.72 2.14
C TYR A 42 -11.02 -7.44 3.07
N PRO A 43 -11.42 -8.42 3.92
CA PRO A 43 -12.52 -8.22 4.84
C PRO A 43 -12.21 -7.04 5.77
N PHE A 44 -13.19 -6.15 5.93
CA PHE A 44 -13.06 -4.99 6.81
C PHE A 44 -12.65 -5.44 8.22
N GLN A 45 -11.61 -4.82 8.76
CA GLN A 45 -11.13 -5.02 10.12
C GLN A 45 -11.42 -3.74 10.91
N GLU A 46 -12.12 -3.83 12.03
CA GLU A 46 -12.30 -2.67 12.92
C GLU A 46 -10.95 -2.24 13.50
N GLU A 47 -10.64 -0.94 13.43
CA GLU A 47 -9.44 -0.37 14.05
C GLU A 47 -9.55 -0.45 15.57
N LYS A 48 -8.87 -1.42 16.19
CA LYS A 48 -8.67 -1.44 17.64
C LYS A 48 -7.57 -0.45 18.02
N GLN A 49 -7.92 0.62 18.71
CA GLN A 49 -6.95 1.53 19.32
C GLN A 49 -6.29 0.84 20.51
N ASN A 50 -5.12 0.25 20.28
CA ASN A 50 -4.28 -0.24 21.37
C ASN A 50 -3.27 0.87 21.72
N ASN A 51 -3.56 1.62 22.78
CA ASN A 51 -2.61 2.58 23.36
C ASN A 51 -1.54 1.81 24.16
N SER A 52 -0.63 1.12 23.48
CA SER A 52 0.60 0.63 24.10
C SER A 52 1.72 1.60 23.78
N SER A 53 1.97 2.55 24.68
CA SER A 53 3.15 3.41 24.63
C SER A 53 4.38 2.58 25.05
N SER A 54 5.01 1.86 24.12
CA SER A 54 6.35 1.32 24.34
C SER A 54 7.38 2.38 23.94
N SER A 55 8.19 2.80 24.90
CA SER A 55 9.19 3.88 24.78
C SER A 55 10.47 3.51 24.03
N ASP A 56 10.52 2.35 23.38
CA ASP A 56 11.76 1.76 22.83
C ASP A 56 11.96 1.98 21.32
N ASP A 57 11.02 2.62 20.62
CA ASP A 57 11.15 2.85 19.18
C ASP A 57 12.06 4.05 18.90
N LEU A 58 13.28 3.78 18.42
CA LEU A 58 14.17 4.83 17.95
C LEU A 58 13.57 5.57 16.74
N PRO A 59 13.68 6.91 16.69
CA PRO A 59 13.22 7.69 15.55
C PRO A 59 14.04 7.35 14.30
N PHE A 60 13.42 7.48 13.12
CA PHE A 60 14.11 7.35 11.85
C PHE A 60 15.15 8.45 11.68
N THR A 61 16.30 8.09 11.16
CA THR A 61 17.41 8.98 10.83
C THR A 61 17.34 9.42 9.36
N GLU A 62 17.96 10.56 9.05
CA GLU A 62 18.10 11.03 7.67
C GLU A 62 18.89 10.04 6.80
N GLN A 63 19.88 9.36 7.38
CA GLN A 63 20.72 8.39 6.66
C GLN A 63 19.90 7.16 6.23
N GLU A 64 19.06 6.62 7.12
CA GLU A 64 18.14 5.52 6.80
C GLU A 64 17.18 5.91 5.69
N LEU A 65 16.54 7.08 5.80
CA LEU A 65 15.63 7.58 4.78
C LEU A 65 16.34 7.78 3.44
N SER A 66 17.53 8.38 3.45
CA SER A 66 18.33 8.63 2.25
C SER A 66 18.71 7.33 1.55
N ALA A 67 19.07 6.29 2.31
CA ALA A 67 19.35 4.96 1.76
C ALA A 67 18.11 4.36 1.09
N VAL A 68 16.92 4.50 1.71
CA VAL A 68 15.65 4.04 1.13
C VAL A 68 15.32 4.78 -0.18
N ILE A 69 15.39 6.11 -0.17
CA ILE A 69 15.02 6.96 -1.32
C ILE A 69 15.98 6.76 -2.50
N ARG A 70 17.27 6.62 -2.24
CA ARG A 70 18.29 6.37 -3.28
C ARG A 70 18.02 5.06 -4.03
N LEU A 71 17.47 4.06 -3.36
CA LEU A 71 17.15 2.75 -3.94
C LEU A 71 15.80 2.72 -4.66
N LEU A 72 15.06 3.82 -4.75
CA LEU A 72 13.79 3.86 -5.45
C LEU A 72 13.99 3.81 -6.98
N PRO A 73 13.42 2.81 -7.68
CA PRO A 73 13.48 2.73 -9.14
C PRO A 73 12.61 3.82 -9.78
N ARG A 74 13.13 4.54 -10.78
CA ARG A 74 12.46 5.71 -11.39
C ARG A 74 11.24 5.39 -12.27
N GLY A 75 11.16 4.18 -12.82
CA GLY A 75 10.11 3.76 -13.77
C GLY A 75 8.94 2.97 -13.18
N LYS A 76 8.69 3.05 -11.88
CA LYS A 76 7.55 2.34 -11.27
C LYS A 76 6.26 3.16 -11.39
N ALA A 77 5.14 2.45 -11.52
CA ALA A 77 3.83 3.07 -11.50
C ALA A 77 3.56 3.77 -10.15
N PRO A 78 3.10 5.03 -10.17
CA PRO A 78 2.68 5.73 -8.95
C PRO A 78 1.38 5.13 -8.41
N GLY A 79 1.03 5.51 -7.18
CA GLY A 79 -0.28 5.19 -6.59
C GLY A 79 -1.36 6.18 -7.05
N TYR A 80 -2.46 6.21 -6.28
CA TYR A 80 -3.64 7.04 -6.56
C TYR A 80 -3.33 8.54 -6.69
N ASP A 81 -2.34 9.02 -5.95
CA ASP A 81 -1.89 10.42 -5.94
C ASP A 81 -1.09 10.82 -7.18
N SER A 82 -0.76 9.85 -8.04
CA SER A 82 0.03 10.04 -9.26
C SER A 82 1.46 10.57 -9.02
N ILE A 83 1.95 10.54 -7.78
CA ILE A 83 3.30 10.99 -7.43
C ILE A 83 4.28 9.84 -7.66
N GLY A 84 5.17 10.03 -8.63
CA GLY A 84 6.21 9.04 -8.96
C GLY A 84 7.45 9.13 -8.07
N ASN A 85 8.27 8.08 -8.10
CA ASN A 85 9.52 7.98 -7.33
C ASN A 85 10.50 9.13 -7.61
N ILE A 86 10.51 9.65 -8.84
CA ILE A 86 11.37 10.78 -9.23
C ILE A 86 11.03 12.03 -8.40
N VAL A 87 9.74 12.31 -8.19
CA VAL A 87 9.30 13.49 -7.44
C VAL A 87 9.77 13.38 -5.98
N ILE A 88 9.67 12.20 -5.37
CA ILE A 88 10.15 11.98 -4.00
C ILE A 88 11.67 12.11 -3.90
N GLN A 89 12.42 11.64 -4.91
CA GLN A 89 13.87 11.84 -4.97
C GLN A 89 14.24 13.32 -5.05
N GLU A 90 13.55 14.11 -5.89
CA GLU A 90 13.82 15.55 -6.02
C GLU A 90 13.41 16.33 -4.76
N ILE A 91 12.27 16.00 -4.15
CA ILE A 91 11.85 16.59 -2.86
C ILE A 91 12.90 16.32 -1.79
N HIS A 92 13.36 15.08 -1.65
CA HIS A 92 14.37 14.72 -0.65
C HIS A 92 15.71 15.40 -0.92
N LYS A 93 16.11 15.48 -2.19
CA LYS A 93 17.34 16.19 -2.59
C LYS A 93 17.29 17.66 -2.21
N LYS A 94 16.14 18.32 -2.37
CA LYS A 94 15.96 19.75 -2.07
C LYS A 94 15.71 20.02 -0.58
N TYR A 95 15.01 19.11 0.10
CA TYR A 95 14.58 19.24 1.49
C TYR A 95 14.81 17.93 2.26
N PRO A 96 16.06 17.58 2.57
CA PRO A 96 16.42 16.28 3.14
C PRO A 96 15.75 15.99 4.49
N GLN A 97 15.43 17.03 5.26
CA GLN A 97 14.80 16.90 6.56
C GLN A 97 13.26 16.77 6.53
N LEU A 98 12.62 17.09 5.40
CA LEU A 98 11.16 17.23 5.34
C LEU A 98 10.45 15.91 5.64
N LEU A 99 10.82 14.85 4.92
CA LEU A 99 10.16 13.55 5.01
C LEU A 99 10.50 12.82 6.31
N VAL A 100 11.75 12.89 6.79
CA VAL A 100 12.13 12.25 8.07
C VAL A 100 11.41 12.90 9.24
N THR A 101 11.30 14.23 9.26
CA THR A 101 10.54 14.96 10.29
C THR A 101 9.07 14.58 10.25
N LEU A 102 8.49 14.50 9.05
CA LEU A 102 7.10 14.10 8.87
C LEU A 102 6.84 12.67 9.36
N PHE A 103 7.68 11.72 8.99
CA PHE A 103 7.53 10.32 9.37
C PHE A 103 7.72 10.10 10.87
N ASN A 104 8.70 10.74 11.49
CA ASN A 104 8.89 10.66 12.94
C ASN A 104 7.70 11.25 13.71
N LYS A 105 7.04 12.29 13.18
CA LYS A 105 5.79 12.78 13.77
C LYS A 105 4.67 11.74 13.71
N PHE A 106 4.52 11.01 12.61
CA PHE A 106 3.53 9.93 12.53
C PHE A 106 3.82 8.82 13.54
N MET A 107 5.09 8.43 13.69
CA MET A 107 5.50 7.44 14.69
C MET A 107 5.23 7.92 16.12
N ALA A 108 5.55 9.18 16.44
CA ALA A 108 5.30 9.75 17.76
C ALA A 108 3.81 9.85 18.11
N ILE A 109 2.95 10.13 17.11
CA ILE A 109 1.49 10.13 17.28
C ILE A 109 0.94 8.70 17.40
N GLY A 110 1.66 7.70 16.90
CA GLY A 110 1.19 6.31 16.84
C GLY A 110 0.05 6.09 15.84
N LYS A 111 -0.13 7.00 14.87
CA LYS A 111 -1.20 6.92 13.87
C LYS A 111 -0.63 6.90 12.46
N TYR A 112 -0.98 5.85 11.72
CA TYR A 112 -0.70 5.78 10.28
C TYR A 112 -1.63 6.74 9.51
N PRO A 113 -1.12 7.59 8.60
CA PRO A 113 -1.94 8.58 7.92
C PRO A 113 -3.05 7.96 7.07
N ASP A 114 -4.28 8.44 7.24
CA ASP A 114 -5.43 7.95 6.46
C ASP A 114 -5.25 8.11 4.94
N PRO A 115 -4.66 9.21 4.40
CA PRO A 115 -4.35 9.31 2.97
C PRO A 115 -3.36 8.27 2.46
N PHE A 116 -2.55 7.66 3.33
CA PHE A 116 -1.60 6.62 2.94
C PHE A 116 -2.24 5.22 2.91
N LYS A 117 -3.44 5.07 3.52
CA LYS A 117 -4.24 3.85 3.47
C LYS A 117 -5.00 3.71 2.14
N ILE A 118 -5.12 4.79 1.36
CA ILE A 118 -5.79 4.78 0.06
C ILE A 118 -4.86 4.12 -0.98
N VAL A 119 -5.38 3.14 -1.71
CA VAL A 119 -4.64 2.37 -2.71
C VAL A 119 -5.45 2.17 -3.99
N ASP A 120 -4.77 2.18 -5.14
CA ASP A 120 -5.39 1.72 -6.40
C ASP A 120 -5.25 0.20 -6.49
N VAL A 121 -6.38 -0.52 -6.56
CA VAL A 121 -6.38 -1.97 -6.74
C VAL A 121 -6.57 -2.32 -8.21
N ILE A 122 -5.61 -3.06 -8.77
CA ILE A 122 -5.64 -3.56 -10.14
C ILE A 122 -5.75 -5.08 -10.11
N LEU A 123 -6.74 -5.64 -10.80
CA LEU A 123 -6.95 -7.08 -10.88
C LEU A 123 -6.26 -7.66 -12.11
N PHE A 124 -5.38 -8.65 -11.90
CA PHE A 124 -4.74 -9.41 -12.96
C PHE A 124 -5.30 -10.82 -13.02
N GLN A 125 -5.75 -11.24 -14.20
CA GLN A 125 -6.20 -12.61 -14.39
C GLN A 125 -5.02 -13.58 -14.39
N LYS A 126 -5.18 -14.75 -13.78
CA LYS A 126 -4.24 -15.85 -13.94
C LYS A 126 -4.26 -16.36 -15.40
N PRO A 127 -3.09 -16.67 -15.99
CA PRO A 127 -3.03 -17.19 -17.35
C PRO A 127 -3.82 -18.49 -17.53
N GLY A 128 -4.64 -18.57 -18.59
CA GLY A 128 -5.36 -19.78 -18.97
C GLY A 128 -6.52 -20.20 -18.04
N LYS A 129 -7.03 -19.29 -17.21
CA LYS A 129 -8.10 -19.56 -16.25
C LYS A 129 -9.44 -18.95 -16.67
N ASP A 130 -10.52 -19.40 -16.06
CA ASP A 130 -11.86 -18.85 -16.32
C ASP A 130 -11.92 -17.39 -15.85
N ILE A 131 -12.51 -16.53 -16.68
CA ILE A 131 -12.73 -15.11 -16.42
C ILE A 131 -13.87 -14.92 -15.40
N LYS A 132 -14.73 -15.93 -15.23
CA LYS A 132 -15.91 -15.87 -14.37
C LYS A 132 -15.61 -16.15 -12.90
N GLU A 133 -14.48 -16.79 -12.62
CA GLU A 133 -14.10 -17.21 -11.27
C GLU A 133 -13.27 -16.14 -10.56
N ILE A 134 -13.80 -15.59 -9.46
CA ILE A 134 -13.14 -14.54 -8.65
C ILE A 134 -11.78 -15.00 -8.13
N SER A 135 -11.69 -16.26 -7.71
CA SER A 135 -10.47 -16.87 -7.19
C SER A 135 -9.33 -16.90 -8.23
N GLU A 136 -9.63 -16.69 -9.51
CA GLU A 136 -8.66 -16.69 -10.60
C GLU A 136 -8.05 -15.31 -10.91
N TYR A 137 -8.39 -14.30 -10.12
CA TYR A 137 -7.75 -12.98 -10.15
C TYR A 137 -6.69 -12.82 -9.06
N ARG A 138 -5.68 -12.00 -9.36
CA ARG A 138 -4.63 -11.55 -8.44
C ARG A 138 -4.77 -10.04 -8.27
N PRO A 139 -5.18 -9.54 -7.08
CA PRO A 139 -5.16 -8.11 -6.83
C PRO A 139 -3.72 -7.61 -6.67
N ILE A 140 -3.44 -6.43 -7.23
CA ILE A 140 -2.22 -5.67 -6.98
C ILE A 140 -2.65 -4.31 -6.45
N ALA A 141 -2.24 -4.00 -5.21
CA ALA A 141 -2.45 -2.70 -4.59
C ALA A 141 -1.28 -1.75 -4.90
N LEU A 142 -1.57 -0.62 -5.54
CA LEU A 142 -0.62 0.45 -5.79
C LEU A 142 -0.78 1.55 -4.73
N LEU A 143 0.06 1.48 -3.71
CA LEU A 143 0.17 2.53 -2.69
C LEU A 143 0.83 3.79 -3.28
N SER A 144 0.56 4.93 -2.66
CA SER A 144 1.33 6.16 -2.91
C SER A 144 2.82 5.91 -2.68
N THR A 145 3.67 6.60 -3.44
CA THR A 145 5.12 6.42 -3.26
C THR A 145 5.57 6.82 -1.86
N ILE A 146 4.96 7.87 -1.28
CA ILE A 146 5.31 8.32 0.07
C ILE A 146 4.97 7.25 1.11
N ALA A 147 3.79 6.61 1.00
CA ALA A 147 3.39 5.50 1.87
C ALA A 147 4.39 4.33 1.79
N LYS A 148 4.80 3.95 0.58
CA LYS A 148 5.80 2.88 0.36
C LYS A 148 7.15 3.18 1.02
N VAL A 149 7.58 4.44 1.03
CA VAL A 149 8.82 4.84 1.69
C VAL A 149 8.69 4.68 3.21
N LEU A 150 7.58 5.14 3.79
CA LEU A 150 7.31 4.97 5.21
C LEU A 150 7.23 3.50 5.62
N GLU A 151 6.48 2.67 4.88
CA GLU A 151 6.38 1.22 5.12
C GLU A 151 7.75 0.54 5.09
N LYS A 152 8.61 0.93 4.16
CA LYS A 152 9.96 0.37 4.06
C LYS A 152 10.83 0.73 5.27
N LEU A 153 10.72 1.95 5.78
CA LEU A 153 11.40 2.36 7.01
C LEU A 153 10.86 1.63 8.24
N MET A 154 9.53 1.54 8.37
CA MET A 154 8.89 0.80 9.45
C MET A 154 9.30 -0.68 9.44
N LYS A 155 9.31 -1.31 8.26
CA LYS A 155 9.78 -2.69 8.09
C LYS A 155 11.23 -2.85 8.54
N GLN A 156 12.12 -1.94 8.14
CA GLN A 156 13.54 -2.00 8.55
C GLN A 156 13.70 -1.86 10.05
N SER A 157 12.95 -0.95 10.68
CA SER A 157 12.96 -0.77 12.13
C SER A 157 12.43 -2.02 12.86
N LEU A 158 11.30 -2.58 12.40
CA LEU A 158 10.73 -3.80 12.97
C LEU A 158 11.68 -4.99 12.85
N VAL A 159 12.29 -5.20 11.68
CA VAL A 159 13.26 -6.29 11.48
C VAL A 159 14.45 -6.12 12.42
N ARG A 160 15.03 -4.91 12.53
CA ARG A 160 16.12 -4.63 13.46
C ARG A 160 15.75 -4.91 14.90
N HIS A 161 14.55 -4.51 15.32
CA HIS A 161 14.05 -4.80 16.66
C HIS A 161 13.99 -6.33 16.87
N LEU A 162 13.38 -7.08 15.96
CA LEU A 162 13.29 -8.53 16.06
C LEU A 162 14.66 -9.22 16.08
N GLU A 163 15.63 -8.74 15.30
CA GLU A 163 17.03 -9.22 15.32
C GLU A 163 17.69 -8.94 16.68
N THR A 164 17.56 -7.72 17.18
CA THR A 164 18.17 -7.29 18.46
C THR A 164 17.70 -8.15 19.64
N TYR A 165 16.43 -8.54 19.64
CA TYR A 165 15.84 -9.39 20.69
C TYR A 165 15.81 -10.88 20.34
N ASN A 166 16.48 -11.30 19.26
CA ASN A 166 16.55 -12.70 18.78
C ASN A 166 15.17 -13.38 18.65
N LYS A 167 14.18 -12.62 18.15
CA LYS A 167 12.79 -13.05 17.95
C LYS A 167 12.50 -13.53 16.52
N LEU A 168 13.51 -13.55 15.65
CA LEU A 168 13.39 -14.11 14.31
C LEU A 168 13.55 -15.63 14.35
N SER A 169 12.77 -16.31 13.51
CA SER A 169 12.92 -17.75 13.32
C SER A 169 14.21 -18.05 12.53
N PRO A 170 14.94 -19.14 12.83
CA PRO A 170 16.13 -19.53 12.08
C PRO A 170 15.85 -20.00 10.63
N LEU A 171 14.58 -20.08 10.22
CA LEU A 171 14.16 -20.53 8.88
C LEU A 171 13.83 -19.37 7.92
N GLN A 172 14.12 -18.12 8.29
CA GLN A 172 13.85 -16.93 7.47
C GLN A 172 14.97 -16.58 6.50
#